data_AF-M3AFQ4-F1
#
_entry.id   AF-M3AFQ4-F1
#
_cell.length_a   1.000
_cell.length_b   1.000
_cell.length_c   1.000
_cell.angle_alpha   90.00
_cell.angle_beta   90.00
_cell.angle_gamma   90.00
#
_symmetry.space_group_name_H-M   'P 1'
#
loop_
_entity.id
_entity.type
_entity.pdbx_description
1 polymer ?
#
loop_
_entity_poly.entity_id
_entity_poly.type
_entity_poly.pdbx_seq_one_letter_code
_entity_poly.pdbx_strand_id
1 'polypeptide(L)'
;MSARLPADAVSAAYVRGIIPSKDREKDDFYPTPPIGTRALLGVESFTGTIWEPACGDGAISKVLVESGHHVISTDLIDRGYGRGGVDFLLDFQTRADNVITNPPFKHAEAFARHALARTTGKVAMLCRLAWLEGKARKAMFEATPLSAVWVFSKRLPMQRGRLVEDGEFGGMIAFAWFVWDHSHQGPPALGWL
;
A
#
# COMPACT_ATOMS: atom_id res chain seq x y z
N MET A 1 4.02 15.50 33.74
CA MET A 1 4.33 14.20 34.35
C MET A 1 3.86 13.10 33.40
N SER A 2 4.77 12.50 32.64
CA SER A 2 4.43 11.42 31.70
C SER A 2 4.26 10.12 32.48
N ALA A 3 3.02 9.64 32.61
CA ALA A 3 2.76 8.35 33.21
C ALA A 3 3.35 7.26 32.30
N ARG A 4 4.37 6.53 32.77
CA ARG A 4 4.85 5.33 32.09
C ARG A 4 3.77 4.27 32.21
N LEU A 5 3.36 3.71 31.07
CA LEU A 5 2.53 2.52 31.05
C LEU A 5 3.28 1.36 31.73
N PRO A 6 2.59 0.53 32.53
CA PRO A 6 3.21 -0.56 33.26
C PRO A 6 3.74 -1.64 32.28
N ALA A 7 4.89 -2.24 32.60
CA ALA A 7 5.70 -3.09 31.70
C ALA A 7 4.95 -4.34 31.15
N ASP A 8 3.96 -4.78 31.89
CA ASP A 8 3.00 -5.84 31.62
C ASP A 8 2.07 -5.53 30.43
N ALA A 9 1.69 -4.26 30.21
CA ALA A 9 0.91 -3.85 29.05
C ALA A 9 1.74 -3.89 27.75
N VAL A 10 3.03 -3.57 27.84
CA VAL A 10 3.97 -3.60 26.71
C VAL A 10 4.28 -5.04 26.29
N SER A 11 4.44 -5.94 27.27
CA SER A 11 4.66 -7.37 27.03
C SER A 11 3.44 -8.05 26.39
N ALA A 12 2.22 -7.72 26.84
CA ALA A 12 0.99 -8.23 26.25
C ALA A 12 0.78 -7.75 24.79
N ALA A 13 1.16 -6.51 24.47
CA ALA A 13 1.15 -5.99 23.10
C ALA A 13 2.17 -6.71 22.19
N TYR A 14 3.32 -7.10 22.73
CA TYR A 14 4.35 -7.87 22.03
C TYR A 14 3.87 -9.28 21.68
N VAL A 15 3.19 -9.95 22.62
CA VAL A 15 2.67 -11.32 22.43
C VAL A 15 1.47 -11.36 21.48
N ARG A 16 0.61 -10.32 21.47
CA ARG A 16 -0.53 -10.23 20.52
C ARG A 16 -0.11 -10.06 19.05
N GLY A 17 1.13 -9.65 18.77
CA GLY A 17 1.67 -9.61 17.40
C GLY A 17 1.96 -10.99 16.79
N ILE A 18 2.00 -12.06 17.62
CA ILE A 18 2.36 -13.42 17.23
C ILE A 18 1.13 -14.35 17.20
N ILE A 19 0.06 -14.02 17.91
CA ILE A 19 -1.20 -14.78 17.86
C ILE A 19 -2.04 -14.22 16.71
N PRO A 20 -2.38 -15.00 15.67
CA PRO A 20 -3.33 -14.54 14.66
C PRO A 20 -4.66 -14.23 15.35
N SER A 21 -5.02 -12.95 15.45
CA SER A 21 -6.35 -12.56 15.91
C SER A 21 -7.37 -13.22 15.00
N LYS A 22 -8.34 -13.93 15.57
CA LYS A 22 -9.42 -14.62 14.84
C LYS A 22 -10.21 -13.71 13.89
N ASP A 23 -10.15 -12.40 14.07
CA ASP A 23 -10.84 -11.41 13.26
C ASP A 23 -9.84 -10.64 12.39
N ARG A 24 -9.44 -11.22 11.25
CA ARG A 24 -8.98 -10.38 10.14
C ARG A 24 -10.20 -9.56 9.71
N GLU A 25 -10.01 -8.25 9.51
CA GLU A 25 -11.01 -7.46 8.77
C GLU A 25 -11.36 -8.24 7.50
N LYS A 26 -12.65 -8.51 7.29
CA LYS A 26 -13.13 -9.49 6.31
C LYS A 26 -12.55 -9.26 4.91
N ASP A 27 -12.24 -8.00 4.62
CA ASP A 27 -11.76 -7.52 3.33
C ASP A 27 -10.34 -6.91 3.36
N ASP A 28 -9.57 -7.11 4.45
CA ASP A 28 -8.21 -6.56 4.62
C ASP A 28 -8.12 -5.02 4.41
N PHE A 29 -9.10 -4.24 4.90
CA PHE A 29 -9.11 -2.78 4.76
C PHE A 29 -8.24 -2.09 5.81
N TYR A 30 -7.20 -1.38 5.34
CA TYR A 30 -6.28 -0.57 6.16
C TYR A 30 -6.02 0.78 5.48
N PRO A 31 -6.70 1.86 5.89
CA PRO A 31 -6.45 3.19 5.33
C PRO A 31 -4.97 3.60 5.44
N THR A 32 -4.41 4.15 4.36
CA THR A 32 -3.03 4.63 4.35
C THR A 32 -2.96 6.04 4.94
N PRO A 33 -2.17 6.28 6.00
CA PRO A 33 -1.99 7.61 6.55
C PRO A 33 -1.46 8.58 5.47
N PRO A 34 -1.95 9.83 5.41
CA PRO A 34 -1.55 10.76 4.36
C PRO A 34 -0.03 10.98 4.23
N ILE A 35 0.72 10.88 5.34
CA ILE A 35 2.19 10.93 5.34
C ILE A 35 2.82 9.82 4.50
N GLY A 36 2.20 8.65 4.43
CA GLY A 36 2.69 7.52 3.64
C GLY A 36 2.64 7.80 2.13
N THR A 37 1.54 8.37 1.64
CA THR A 37 1.40 8.77 0.24
C THR A 37 2.29 9.98 -0.09
N ARG A 38 2.33 10.99 0.80
CA ARG A 38 3.22 12.16 0.61
C ARG A 38 4.69 11.77 0.54
N ALA A 39 5.13 10.80 1.34
CA ALA A 39 6.51 10.32 1.30
C ALA A 39 6.85 9.67 -0.06
N LEU A 40 5.93 8.89 -0.66
CA LEU A 40 6.11 8.36 -2.01
C LEU A 40 6.30 9.49 -3.03
N LEU A 41 5.42 10.50 -3.02
CA LEU A 41 5.49 11.64 -3.94
C LEU A 41 6.75 12.50 -3.74
N GLY A 42 7.42 12.40 -2.59
CA GLY A 42 8.69 13.05 -2.32
C GLY A 42 9.90 12.39 -3.00
N VAL A 43 9.78 11.12 -3.43
CA VAL A 43 10.87 10.35 -4.06
C VAL A 43 10.53 9.83 -5.46
N GLU A 44 9.25 9.77 -5.82
CA GLU A 44 8.76 9.32 -7.12
C GLU A 44 7.97 10.42 -7.83
N SER A 45 8.13 10.47 -9.15
CA SER A 45 7.29 11.29 -10.03
C SER A 45 6.43 10.40 -10.92
N PHE A 46 5.19 10.82 -11.13
CA PHE A 46 4.18 10.15 -11.94
C PHE A 46 3.66 11.10 -13.01
N THR A 47 3.69 10.66 -14.27
CA THR A 47 3.13 11.41 -15.41
C THR A 47 1.93 10.67 -15.96
N GLY A 48 0.85 11.39 -16.28
CA GLY A 48 -0.40 10.82 -16.76
C GLY A 48 -1.41 10.56 -15.65
N THR A 49 -2.44 9.79 -15.96
CA THR A 49 -3.52 9.47 -15.01
C THR A 49 -3.06 8.39 -14.04
N ILE A 50 -3.56 8.44 -12.81
CA ILE A 50 -3.31 7.43 -11.77
C ILE A 50 -4.61 6.68 -11.46
N TRP A 51 -4.55 5.37 -11.34
CA TRP A 51 -5.64 4.54 -10.83
C TRP A 51 -5.31 4.04 -9.41
N GLU A 52 -6.21 4.31 -8.46
CA GLU A 52 -6.25 3.65 -7.16
C GLU A 52 -7.37 2.58 -7.18
N PRO A 53 -7.07 1.30 -7.48
CA PRO A 53 -8.07 0.24 -7.65
C PRO A 53 -8.58 -0.43 -6.36
N ALA A 54 -8.05 -0.06 -5.21
CA ALA A 54 -8.52 -0.51 -3.89
C ALA A 54 -8.67 0.72 -2.97
N CYS A 55 -9.48 1.69 -3.41
CA CYS A 55 -9.44 3.02 -2.83
C CYS A 55 -10.05 3.16 -1.44
N GLY A 56 -10.86 2.21 -1.00
CA GLY A 56 -11.54 2.27 0.28
C GLY A 56 -12.26 3.61 0.49
N ASP A 57 -11.86 4.35 1.53
CA ASP A 57 -12.38 5.68 1.89
C ASP A 57 -11.65 6.85 1.19
N GLY A 58 -10.75 6.55 0.25
CA GLY A 58 -10.00 7.51 -0.55
C GLY A 58 -8.73 8.05 0.10
N ALA A 59 -8.20 7.40 1.14
CA ALA A 59 -7.04 7.91 1.88
C ALA A 59 -5.81 8.23 0.98
N ILE A 60 -5.50 7.40 -0.01
CA ILE A 60 -4.41 7.69 -0.98
C ILE A 60 -4.92 8.68 -2.03
N SER A 61 -6.07 8.42 -2.67
CA SER A 61 -6.61 9.27 -3.73
C SER A 61 -6.71 10.74 -3.35
N LYS A 62 -7.17 11.05 -2.14
CA LYS A 62 -7.29 12.44 -1.66
C LYS A 62 -5.95 13.17 -1.69
N VAL A 63 -4.89 12.53 -1.20
CA VAL A 63 -3.52 13.10 -1.23
C VAL A 63 -3.00 13.26 -2.65
N LEU A 64 -3.26 12.29 -3.53
CA LEU A 64 -2.85 12.36 -4.94
C LEU A 64 -3.54 13.52 -5.67
N VAL A 65 -4.85 13.70 -5.46
CA VAL A 65 -5.63 14.81 -6.02
C VAL A 65 -5.16 16.15 -5.47
N GLU A 66 -4.94 16.26 -4.15
CA GLU A 66 -4.37 17.46 -3.52
C GLU A 66 -2.99 17.83 -4.07
N SER A 67 -2.22 16.84 -4.54
CA SER A 67 -0.90 17.02 -5.17
C SER A 67 -0.98 17.33 -6.67
N GLY A 68 -2.19 17.52 -7.22
CA GLY A 68 -2.41 17.93 -8.60
C GLY A 68 -2.52 16.78 -9.62
N HIS A 69 -2.61 15.53 -9.17
CA HIS A 69 -2.79 14.39 -10.08
C HIS A 69 -4.26 14.18 -10.46
N HIS A 70 -4.48 13.71 -11.69
CA HIS A 70 -5.77 13.17 -12.09
C HIS A 70 -5.88 11.71 -11.63
N VAL A 71 -6.87 11.41 -10.80
CA VAL A 71 -7.01 10.11 -10.15
C VAL A 71 -8.36 9.47 -10.46
N ILE A 72 -8.32 8.22 -10.91
CA ILE A 72 -9.48 7.34 -11.00
C ILE A 72 -9.46 6.43 -9.78
N SER A 73 -10.55 6.38 -9.03
CA SER A 73 -10.62 5.64 -7.77
C SER A 73 -11.74 4.61 -7.84
N THR A 74 -11.41 3.34 -7.63
CA THR A 74 -12.37 2.24 -7.60
C THR A 74 -12.11 1.32 -6.41
N ASP A 75 -13.13 0.60 -5.97
CA ASP A 75 -12.98 -0.44 -4.96
C ASP A 75 -14.00 -1.56 -5.21
N LEU A 76 -13.69 -2.76 -4.72
CA LEU A 76 -14.65 -3.87 -4.73
C LEU A 76 -15.85 -3.56 -3.84
N ILE A 77 -15.61 -2.90 -2.70
CA ILE A 77 -16.61 -2.56 -1.70
C ILE A 77 -16.80 -1.05 -1.69
N ASP A 78 -18.06 -0.61 -1.86
CA ASP A 78 -18.40 0.81 -1.73
C ASP A 78 -18.24 1.27 -0.27
N ARG A 79 -17.32 2.21 -0.04
CA ARG A 79 -17.08 2.86 1.26
C ARG A 79 -17.28 4.37 1.20
N GLY A 80 -18.06 4.86 0.24
CA GLY A 80 -18.39 6.28 0.10
C GLY A 80 -17.30 7.13 -0.57
N TYR A 81 -16.33 6.51 -1.23
CA TYR A 81 -15.34 7.19 -2.06
C TYR A 81 -15.04 6.40 -3.35
N GLY A 82 -14.89 7.12 -4.46
CA GLY A 82 -14.68 6.50 -5.77
C GLY A 82 -15.88 5.69 -6.24
N ARG A 83 -15.64 4.78 -7.20
CA ARG A 83 -16.66 3.84 -7.71
C ARG A 83 -16.52 2.48 -7.01
N GLY A 84 -17.49 2.13 -6.17
CA GLY A 84 -17.60 0.80 -5.57
C GLY A 84 -18.10 -0.28 -6.55
N GLY A 85 -18.01 -1.55 -6.13
CA GLY A 85 -18.49 -2.70 -6.89
C GLY A 85 -17.59 -3.10 -8.07
N VAL A 86 -16.35 -2.62 -8.11
CA VAL A 86 -15.39 -2.91 -9.18
C VAL A 86 -14.36 -3.90 -8.65
N ASP A 87 -14.42 -5.14 -9.14
CA ASP A 87 -13.37 -6.12 -8.88
C ASP A 87 -12.18 -5.84 -9.79
N PHE A 88 -11.10 -5.30 -9.22
CA PHE A 88 -9.88 -4.99 -9.97
C PHE A 88 -9.32 -6.19 -10.72
N LEU A 89 -9.34 -7.39 -10.13
CA LEU A 89 -8.75 -8.59 -10.74
C LEU A 89 -9.60 -9.16 -11.88
N LEU A 90 -10.84 -8.70 -12.01
CA LEU A 90 -11.75 -9.05 -13.11
C LEU A 90 -11.99 -7.87 -14.07
N ASP A 91 -11.45 -6.68 -13.78
CA ASP A 91 -11.54 -5.51 -14.65
C ASP A 91 -10.36 -5.47 -15.63
N PHE A 92 -10.63 -5.77 -16.90
CA PHE A 92 -9.62 -5.77 -17.96
C PHE A 92 -9.51 -4.43 -18.70
N GLN A 93 -10.22 -3.40 -18.29
CA GLN A 93 -10.12 -2.07 -18.91
C GLN A 93 -8.81 -1.37 -18.49
N THR A 94 -8.06 -0.86 -19.45
CA THR A 94 -6.98 0.10 -19.18
C THR A 94 -7.59 1.47 -18.87
N ARG A 95 -7.55 1.87 -17.60
CA ARG A 95 -8.14 3.14 -17.12
C ARG A 95 -7.13 4.28 -17.00
N ALA A 96 -5.87 3.95 -16.74
CA ALA A 96 -4.84 4.93 -16.39
C ALA A 96 -3.45 4.44 -16.80
N ASP A 97 -2.52 5.38 -16.89
CA ASP A 97 -1.12 5.09 -17.19
C ASP A 97 -0.41 4.47 -15.98
N ASN A 98 -0.78 4.89 -14.76
CA ASN A 98 -0.15 4.47 -13.52
C ASN A 98 -1.14 3.83 -12.56
N VAL A 99 -0.65 3.00 -11.65
CA VAL A 99 -1.39 2.50 -10.48
C VAL A 99 -0.65 2.89 -9.21
N ILE A 100 -1.35 3.47 -8.25
CA ILE A 100 -0.85 3.69 -6.88
C ILE A 100 -1.91 3.19 -5.91
N THR A 101 -1.58 2.20 -5.08
CA THR A 101 -2.58 1.57 -4.22
C THR A 101 -2.00 0.91 -2.98
N ASN A 102 -2.81 0.77 -1.95
CA ASN A 102 -2.58 -0.17 -0.85
C ASN A 102 -3.49 -1.39 -1.05
N PRO A 103 -3.01 -2.46 -1.71
CA PRO A 103 -3.85 -3.60 -2.06
C PRO A 103 -4.24 -4.43 -0.82
N PRO A 104 -5.31 -5.24 -0.89
CA PRO A 104 -5.54 -6.29 0.11
C PRO A 104 -4.36 -7.27 0.10
N PHE A 105 -3.68 -7.44 1.24
CA PHE A 105 -2.39 -8.15 1.30
C PHE A 105 -2.42 -9.59 0.78
N LYS A 106 -3.55 -10.29 0.93
CA LYS A 106 -3.75 -11.65 0.40
C LYS A 106 -3.66 -11.73 -1.12
N HIS A 107 -3.92 -10.61 -1.81
CA HIS A 107 -3.98 -10.53 -3.28
C HIS A 107 -2.90 -9.63 -3.88
N ALA A 108 -1.92 -9.18 -3.10
CA ALA A 108 -0.90 -8.22 -3.54
C ALA A 108 -0.14 -8.68 -4.81
N GLU A 109 0.22 -9.96 -4.92
CA GLU A 109 0.87 -10.48 -6.14
C GLU A 109 -0.06 -10.43 -7.36
N ALA A 110 -1.32 -10.84 -7.21
CA ALA A 110 -2.30 -10.80 -8.30
C ALA A 110 -2.56 -9.35 -8.74
N PHE A 111 -2.65 -8.42 -7.79
CA PHE A 111 -2.79 -7.00 -8.06
C PHE A 111 -1.59 -6.45 -8.84
N ALA A 112 -0.36 -6.76 -8.43
CA ALA A 112 0.83 -6.30 -9.12
C ALA A 112 0.87 -6.79 -10.57
N ARG A 113 0.66 -8.10 -10.78
CA ARG A 113 0.64 -8.70 -12.12
C ARG A 113 -0.45 -8.11 -13.01
N HIS A 114 -1.64 -7.92 -12.45
CA HIS A 114 -2.76 -7.36 -13.18
C HIS A 114 -2.51 -5.89 -13.54
N ALA A 115 -2.05 -5.07 -12.58
CA ALA A 115 -1.68 -3.68 -12.82
C ALA A 115 -0.64 -3.57 -13.94
N LEU A 116 0.47 -4.31 -13.85
CA LEU A 116 1.53 -4.33 -14.86
C LEU A 116 1.06 -4.76 -16.24
N ALA A 117 0.02 -5.59 -16.33
CA ALA A 117 -0.54 -6.00 -17.61
C ALA A 117 -1.49 -4.95 -18.20
N ARG A 118 -2.01 -4.02 -17.38
CA ARG A 118 -3.02 -3.02 -17.75
C ARG A 118 -2.47 -1.60 -17.89
N THR A 119 -1.28 -1.32 -17.36
CA THR A 119 -0.64 -0.01 -17.36
C THR A 119 0.53 0.09 -18.35
N THR A 120 0.97 1.31 -18.62
CA THR A 120 2.18 1.62 -19.41
C THR A 120 3.19 2.46 -18.64
N GLY A 121 2.79 3.07 -17.52
CA GLY A 121 3.63 3.90 -16.65
C GLY A 121 4.16 3.14 -15.43
N LYS A 122 3.96 3.71 -14.25
CA LYS A 122 4.43 3.12 -12.99
C LYS A 122 3.32 2.40 -12.23
N VAL A 123 3.69 1.32 -11.55
CA VAL A 123 2.86 0.65 -10.55
C VAL A 123 3.56 0.80 -9.21
N ALA A 124 2.93 1.47 -8.25
CA ALA A 124 3.41 1.62 -6.89
C ALA A 124 2.43 0.98 -5.90
N MET A 125 2.90 0.02 -5.12
CA MET A 125 2.07 -0.73 -4.17
C MET A 125 2.64 -0.65 -2.76
N LEU A 126 1.80 -0.25 -1.81
CA LEU A 126 2.16 -0.23 -0.40
C LEU A 126 1.99 -1.63 0.17
N CYS A 127 3.10 -2.29 0.51
CA CYS A 127 3.08 -3.64 1.05
C CYS A 127 3.92 -3.73 2.32
N ARG A 128 3.73 -4.82 3.08
CA ARG A 128 4.60 -5.16 4.21
C ARG A 128 6.03 -5.38 3.69
N LEU A 129 7.05 -4.89 4.39
CA LEU A 129 8.45 -5.04 3.97
C LEU A 129 8.86 -6.52 3.78
N ALA A 130 8.33 -7.42 4.62
CA ALA A 130 8.53 -8.86 4.52
C ALA A 130 7.97 -9.49 3.21
N TRP A 131 7.33 -8.70 2.34
CA TRP A 131 6.95 -9.16 1.01
C TRP A 131 8.15 -9.39 0.08
N LEU A 132 9.31 -8.80 0.37
CA LEU A 132 10.57 -9.01 -0.37
C LEU A 132 11.11 -10.44 -0.29
N GLU A 133 10.89 -11.14 0.82
CA GLU A 133 11.41 -12.50 1.02
C GLU A 133 10.43 -13.55 0.48
N GLY A 134 10.88 -14.79 0.34
CA GLY A 134 10.04 -15.97 0.06
C GLY A 134 10.20 -16.56 -1.35
N LYS A 135 10.24 -17.89 -1.42
CA LYS A 135 10.58 -18.63 -2.66
C LYS A 135 9.68 -18.29 -3.84
N ALA A 136 8.36 -18.22 -3.64
CA ALA A 136 7.42 -17.86 -4.70
C ALA A 136 7.58 -16.40 -5.16
N ARG A 137 7.87 -15.48 -4.23
CA ARG A 137 8.05 -14.04 -4.54
C ARG A 137 9.33 -13.77 -5.32
N LYS A 138 10.39 -14.57 -5.11
CA LYS A 138 11.60 -14.50 -5.94
C LYS A 138 11.26 -14.62 -7.44
N ALA A 139 10.49 -15.65 -7.81
CA ALA A 139 10.08 -15.85 -9.20
C ALA A 139 9.21 -14.71 -9.75
N MET A 140 8.36 -14.12 -8.91
CA MET A 140 7.58 -12.93 -9.28
C MET A 140 8.49 -11.73 -9.59
N PHE A 141 9.40 -11.37 -8.68
CA PHE A 141 10.30 -10.23 -8.88
C PHE A 141 11.31 -10.46 -10.01
N GLU A 142 11.71 -11.70 -10.28
CA GLU A 142 12.53 -12.03 -11.46
C GLU A 142 11.76 -11.83 -12.77
N ALA A 143 10.47 -12.19 -12.81
CA ALA A 143 9.62 -12.01 -14.00
C ALA A 143 9.11 -10.57 -14.17
N THR A 144 9.04 -9.82 -13.08
CA THR A 144 8.55 -8.43 -13.03
C THR A 144 9.53 -7.61 -12.18
N PRO A 145 10.69 -7.22 -12.74
CA PRO A 145 11.72 -6.54 -11.98
C PRO A 145 11.20 -5.20 -11.45
N LEU A 146 11.41 -4.99 -10.15
CA LEU A 146 11.14 -3.72 -9.50
C LEU A 146 12.09 -2.64 -10.04
N SER A 147 11.62 -1.40 -10.11
CA SER A 147 12.48 -0.24 -10.29
C SER A 147 13.00 0.29 -8.96
N ALA A 148 12.16 0.27 -7.91
CA ALA A 148 12.54 0.73 -6.59
C ALA A 148 11.76 0.06 -5.45
N VAL A 149 12.38 0.07 -4.26
CA VAL A 149 11.73 -0.24 -2.98
C VAL A 149 12.04 0.88 -1.99
N TRP A 150 11.01 1.57 -1.54
CA TRP A 150 11.13 2.70 -0.61
C TRP A 150 10.62 2.31 0.77
N VAL A 151 11.54 2.10 1.70
CA VAL A 151 11.27 1.55 3.03
C VAL A 151 10.98 2.65 4.02
N PHE A 152 9.85 2.57 4.72
CA PHE A 152 9.54 3.53 5.78
C PHE A 152 10.45 3.34 7.00
N SER A 153 11.21 4.37 7.34
CA SER A 153 12.11 4.39 8.50
C SER A 153 11.32 4.44 9.82
N LYS A 154 10.18 5.14 9.79
CA LYS A 154 9.20 5.19 10.89
C LYS A 154 8.03 4.29 10.57
N ARG A 155 7.45 3.66 11.59
CA ARG A 155 6.24 2.83 11.41
C ARG A 155 5.08 3.73 10.96
N LEU A 156 4.44 3.37 9.86
CA LEU A 156 3.18 4.00 9.47
C LEU A 156 2.11 3.62 10.48
N PRO A 157 1.37 4.61 11.02
CA PRO A 157 0.32 4.31 11.97
C PRO A 157 -0.91 3.79 11.24
N MET A 158 -0.92 2.49 10.95
CA MET A 158 -2.00 1.81 10.24
C MET A 158 -2.75 0.90 11.21
N GLN A 159 -4.05 1.16 11.37
CA GLN A 159 -4.97 0.29 12.10
C GLN A 159 -6.04 -0.26 11.16
N ARG A 160 -6.72 -1.28 11.65
CA ARG A 160 -7.81 -1.95 10.95
C ARG A 160 -8.98 -1.00 10.77
N GLY A 161 -9.47 -0.88 9.53
CA GLY A 161 -10.73 -0.22 9.22
C GLY A 161 -10.78 1.30 9.41
N ARG A 162 -9.71 1.94 9.90
CA ARG A 162 -9.68 3.38 10.18
C ARG A 162 -8.27 3.95 10.13
N LEU A 163 -8.18 5.26 9.89
CA LEU A 163 -6.97 6.03 10.14
C LEU A 163 -6.69 6.09 11.65
N VAL A 164 -5.41 6.10 12.00
CA VAL A 164 -4.94 6.21 13.39
C VAL A 164 -4.88 7.69 13.78
N GLU A 165 -5.39 8.01 14.95
CA GLU A 165 -5.33 9.37 15.52
C GLU A 165 -3.94 9.69 16.08
N ASP A 166 -3.62 10.98 16.18
CA ASP A 166 -2.34 11.45 16.69
C ASP A 166 -2.09 10.95 18.13
N GLY A 167 -0.97 10.25 18.33
CA GLY A 167 -0.58 9.68 19.62
C GLY A 167 -1.03 8.24 19.86
N GLU A 168 -1.84 7.65 18.98
CA GLU A 168 -2.19 6.23 19.06
C GLU A 168 -1.07 5.31 18.54
N PHE A 169 -0.98 4.10 19.09
CA PHE A 169 0.01 3.11 18.67
C PHE A 169 -0.31 2.60 17.25
N GLY A 170 0.61 2.87 16.33
CA GLY A 170 0.49 2.61 14.90
C GLY A 170 0.69 1.17 14.42
N GLY A 171 0.90 0.23 15.33
CA GLY A 171 1.29 -1.15 15.01
C GLY A 171 2.80 -1.33 14.81
N MET A 172 3.25 -2.60 14.79
CA MET A 172 4.68 -2.95 14.71
C MET A 172 5.17 -3.27 13.29
N ILE A 173 4.27 -3.26 12.31
CA ILE A 173 4.53 -3.78 10.96
C ILE A 173 5.36 -2.77 10.16
N ALA A 174 6.48 -3.23 9.60
CA ALA A 174 7.26 -2.46 8.64
C ALA A 174 6.59 -2.51 7.25
N PHE A 175 6.50 -1.34 6.61
CA PHE A 175 5.94 -1.17 5.27
C PHE A 175 6.98 -0.58 4.33
N ALA A 176 6.77 -0.79 3.03
CA ALA A 176 7.51 -0.15 1.96
C ALA A 176 6.60 0.08 0.75
N TRP A 177 6.92 1.08 -0.05
CA TRP A 177 6.39 1.19 -1.41
C TRP A 177 7.25 0.33 -2.35
N PHE A 178 6.60 -0.56 -3.08
CA PHE A 178 7.20 -1.39 -4.11
C PHE A 178 6.82 -0.78 -5.46
N VAL A 179 7.82 -0.35 -6.22
CA VAL A 179 7.61 0.40 -7.45
C VAL A 179 8.13 -0.42 -8.63
N TRP A 180 7.28 -0.54 -9.63
CA TRP A 180 7.64 -0.95 -10.98
C TRP A 180 7.50 0.23 -11.92
N ASP A 181 8.37 0.29 -12.91
CA ASP A 181 8.32 1.25 -13.99
C ASP A 181 8.61 0.49 -15.29
N HIS A 182 7.68 0.52 -16.25
CA HIS A 182 7.84 -0.18 -17.52
C HIS A 182 9.05 0.28 -18.34
N SER A 183 9.57 1.48 -18.06
CA SER A 183 10.76 2.04 -18.70
C SER A 183 12.07 1.72 -17.98
N HIS A 184 12.02 1.15 -16.76
CA HIS A 184 13.21 0.90 -15.96
C HIS A 184 14.09 -0.20 -16.56
N GLN A 185 15.40 0.03 -16.49
CA GLN A 185 16.42 -0.95 -16.88
C GLN A 185 17.47 -1.06 -15.78
N GLY A 186 17.89 -2.30 -15.49
CA GLY A 186 18.91 -2.59 -14.48
C GLY A 186 18.32 -3.01 -13.14
N PRO A 187 19.16 -3.07 -12.08
CA PRO A 187 18.74 -3.54 -10.77
C PRO A 187 17.77 -2.56 -10.09
N PRO A 188 16.92 -3.04 -9.15
CA PRO A 188 16.07 -2.16 -8.36
C PRO A 188 16.90 -1.28 -7.43
N ALA A 189 16.46 -0.03 -7.24
CA ALA A 189 16.94 0.82 -6.17
C ALA A 189 16.31 0.42 -4.81
N LEU A 190 17.05 0.65 -3.73
CA LEU A 190 16.53 0.55 -2.36
C LEU A 190 16.80 1.88 -1.66
N GLY A 191 15.78 2.45 -1.03
CA GLY A 191 15.95 3.67 -0.25
C GLY A 191 14.97 3.80 0.91
N TRP A 192 15.02 4.95 1.58
CA TRP A 192 14.31 5.20 2.83
C TRP A 192 13.36 6.39 2.73
N LEU A 193 12.22 6.26 3.40
CA LEU A 193 11.20 7.28 3.62
C LEU A 193 11.12 7.68 5.10
#